data_AF-A0A961A1K4-F1
#
_entry.id   AF-A0A961A1K4-F1
#
_cell.length_a   1.000
_cell.length_b   1.000
_cell.length_c   1.000
_cell.angle_alpha   90.00
_cell.angle_beta   90.00
_cell.angle_gamma   90.00
#
_symmetry.space_group_name_H-M   'P 1'
#
loop_
_entity.id
_entity.type
_entity.pdbx_description
1 polymer ?
#
loop_
_entity_poly.entity_id
_entity_poly.type
_entity_poly.pdbx_seq_one_letter_code
_entity_poly.pdbx_strand_id
1 'polypeptide(L)'
;YAIDLVEKVKHLFSVENVVFILVMNQAQLERSVSCVYGQGIDARTYLQKFINLEIPLPKNLKSEIGNDYKKYCNLLGERHGLRPYDEDYLIKTIALLAKHFEVSLRGLERVFALMVIFFSSIDNDKKQSKFAPEVLAFLLFVKLKNPQLYLKLKKGESSSGEVKGFLDFESKLEINQTEAFDLQEVSKCVQVFAASEKEWRAFPEEEKDKAYFVRYRYIIHRSRTALIPNYCELLDLAKLGVS
;
A
#
# COMPACT_ATOMS: atom_id res chain seq x y z
N TYR A 1 4.19 -28.76 -13.34
CA TYR A 1 5.33 -28.00 -12.78
C TYR A 1 5.41 -28.11 -11.26
N ALA A 2 4.43 -27.65 -10.47
CA ALA A 2 4.52 -27.68 -8.99
C ALA A 2 4.68 -29.09 -8.39
N ILE A 3 3.98 -30.10 -8.91
CA ILE A 3 4.09 -31.48 -8.43
C ILE A 3 5.46 -32.09 -8.77
N ASP A 4 5.89 -31.95 -10.02
CA ASP A 4 7.21 -32.41 -10.47
C ASP A 4 8.34 -31.78 -9.65
N LEU A 5 8.19 -30.50 -9.26
CA LEU A 5 9.10 -29.86 -8.32
C LEU A 5 9.10 -30.56 -6.96
N VAL A 6 7.92 -30.81 -6.37
CA VAL A 6 7.77 -31.49 -5.06
C VAL A 6 8.30 -32.93 -5.07
N GLU A 7 8.14 -33.65 -6.19
CA GLU A 7 8.69 -34.99 -6.37
C GLU A 7 10.21 -34.99 -6.45
N LYS A 8 10.82 -34.07 -7.21
CA LYS A 8 12.29 -33.92 -7.29
C LYS A 8 12.89 -33.52 -5.94
N VAL A 9 12.21 -32.60 -5.26
CA VAL A 9 12.44 -32.15 -3.90
C VAL A 9 12.47 -33.36 -2.95
N LYS A 10 11.49 -34.27 -2.98
CA LYS A 10 11.51 -35.52 -2.19
C LYS A 10 12.75 -36.38 -2.38
N HIS A 11 13.22 -36.52 -3.63
CA HIS A 11 14.42 -37.29 -3.92
C HIS A 11 15.69 -36.63 -3.37
N LEU A 12 15.72 -35.30 -3.30
CA LEU A 12 16.78 -34.53 -2.65
C LEU A 12 16.67 -34.55 -1.11
N PHE A 13 15.50 -34.90 -0.56
CA PHE A 13 15.14 -34.76 0.87
C PHE A 13 15.42 -35.97 1.74
N SER A 14 15.86 -37.09 1.18
CA SER A 14 16.20 -38.30 1.94
C SER A 14 17.65 -38.27 2.42
N VAL A 15 18.14 -37.11 2.88
CA VAL A 15 19.51 -36.91 3.38
C VAL A 15 19.45 -36.63 4.88
N GLU A 16 20.26 -37.34 5.67
CA GLU A 16 20.31 -37.16 7.12
C GLU A 16 20.73 -35.72 7.50
N ASN A 17 20.11 -35.20 8.56
CA ASN A 17 20.38 -33.88 9.17
C ASN A 17 20.03 -32.64 8.33
N VAL A 18 19.21 -32.77 7.29
CA VAL A 18 18.70 -31.60 6.53
C VAL A 18 17.20 -31.42 6.77
N VAL A 19 16.81 -30.23 7.21
CA VAL A 19 15.40 -29.84 7.40
C VAL A 19 15.01 -28.80 6.37
N PHE A 20 13.96 -29.07 5.59
CA PHE A 20 13.43 -28.13 4.59
C PHE A 20 12.16 -27.47 5.11
N ILE A 21 12.08 -26.14 4.95
CA ILE A 21 10.90 -25.34 5.28
C ILE A 21 10.24 -24.89 3.98
N LEU A 22 8.99 -25.31 3.76
CA LEU A 22 8.19 -24.97 2.58
C LEU A 22 7.21 -23.85 2.93
N VAL A 23 7.34 -22.69 2.27
CA VAL A 23 6.34 -21.62 2.33
C VAL A 23 5.44 -21.72 1.10
N MET A 24 4.19 -22.11 1.30
CA MET A 24 3.27 -22.46 0.19
C MET A 24 1.83 -22.00 0.43
N ASN A 25 1.08 -21.82 -0.66
CA ASN A 25 -0.37 -21.72 -0.63
C ASN A 25 -0.97 -23.13 -0.75
N GLN A 26 -1.49 -23.67 0.35
CA GLN A 26 -2.03 -25.02 0.43
C GLN A 26 -3.13 -25.29 -0.62
N ALA A 27 -4.11 -24.40 -0.75
CA ALA A 27 -5.22 -24.57 -1.68
C ALA A 27 -4.77 -24.62 -3.15
N GLN A 28 -3.80 -23.79 -3.52
CA GLN A 28 -3.24 -23.82 -4.89
C GLN A 28 -2.43 -25.08 -5.16
N LEU A 29 -1.71 -25.59 -4.15
CA LEU A 29 -0.97 -26.83 -4.30
C LEU A 29 -1.90 -28.04 -4.42
N GLU A 30 -2.94 -28.11 -3.59
CA GLU A 30 -3.99 -29.14 -3.68
C GLU A 30 -4.67 -29.11 -5.06
N ARG A 31 -5.04 -27.91 -5.55
CA ARG A 31 -5.61 -27.74 -6.89
C ARG A 31 -4.68 -28.27 -7.98
N SER A 32 -3.38 -28.03 -7.84
CA SER A 32 -2.37 -28.53 -8.78
C SER A 32 -2.34 -30.06 -8.79
N VAL A 33 -2.43 -30.69 -7.62
CA VAL A 33 -2.54 -32.16 -7.48
C VAL A 33 -3.78 -32.70 -8.17
N SER A 34 -4.95 -32.11 -7.92
CA SER A 34 -6.19 -32.52 -8.58
C SER A 34 -6.16 -32.33 -10.10
N CYS A 35 -5.47 -31.30 -10.62
CA CYS A 35 -5.33 -31.10 -12.05
C CYS A 35 -4.48 -32.19 -12.74
N VAL A 36 -3.46 -32.72 -12.06
CA VAL A 36 -2.56 -33.73 -12.65
C VAL A 36 -3.10 -35.14 -12.47
N TYR A 37 -3.68 -35.44 -11.31
CA TYR A 37 -4.11 -36.80 -10.96
C TYR A 37 -5.62 -37.02 -11.04
N GLY A 38 -6.39 -35.99 -11.41
CA GLY A 38 -7.84 -36.05 -11.59
C GLY A 38 -8.64 -35.50 -10.40
N GLN A 39 -9.89 -35.09 -10.65
CA GLN A 39 -10.73 -34.42 -9.64
C GLN A 39 -11.20 -35.34 -8.48
N GLY A 40 -11.10 -36.66 -8.65
CA GLY A 40 -11.45 -37.63 -7.60
C GLY A 40 -10.35 -37.91 -6.58
N ILE A 41 -9.16 -37.33 -6.74
CA ILE A 41 -8.07 -37.54 -5.79
C ILE A 41 -8.26 -36.70 -4.53
N ASP A 42 -8.03 -37.31 -3.37
CA ASP A 42 -7.81 -36.54 -2.14
C ASP A 42 -6.40 -35.93 -2.19
N ALA A 43 -6.35 -34.72 -2.76
CA ALA A 43 -5.13 -33.96 -2.94
C ALA A 43 -4.42 -33.67 -1.61
N ARG A 44 -5.17 -33.46 -0.53
CA ARG A 44 -4.60 -33.15 0.77
C ARG A 44 -3.88 -34.36 1.36
N THR A 45 -4.52 -35.52 1.33
CA THR A 45 -3.89 -36.78 1.75
C THR A 45 -2.69 -37.13 0.85
N TYR A 46 -2.76 -36.85 -0.45
CA TYR A 46 -1.64 -37.05 -1.35
C TYR A 46 -0.40 -36.22 -0.95
N LEU A 47 -0.58 -34.97 -0.53
CA LEU A 47 0.51 -34.07 -0.12
C LEU A 47 1.23 -34.50 1.16
N GLN A 48 0.58 -35.29 2.03
CA GLN A 48 1.21 -35.85 3.24
C GLN A 48 2.37 -36.81 2.92
N LYS A 49 2.49 -37.30 1.67
CA LYS A 49 3.68 -38.04 1.21
C LYS A 49 4.96 -37.21 1.18
N PHE A 50 4.83 -35.88 1.24
CA PHE A 50 5.91 -34.92 1.08
C PHE A 50 6.03 -33.93 2.24
N ILE A 51 4.92 -33.63 2.92
CA ILE A 51 4.86 -32.64 4.00
C ILE A 51 4.58 -33.38 5.31
N ASN A 52 5.60 -33.47 6.17
CA ASN A 52 5.48 -34.15 7.46
C ASN A 52 4.74 -33.31 8.50
N LEU A 53 4.92 -31.98 8.46
CA LEU A 53 4.36 -31.04 9.43
C LEU A 53 3.85 -29.79 8.72
N GLU A 54 2.58 -29.48 8.93
CA GLU A 54 1.95 -28.24 8.47
C GLU A 54 1.81 -27.29 9.67
N ILE A 55 2.46 -26.13 9.59
CA ILE A 55 2.32 -25.06 10.60
C ILE A 55 1.65 -23.86 9.91
N PRO A 56 0.44 -23.45 10.33
CA PRO A 56 -0.15 -22.22 9.80
C PRO A 56 0.68 -21.04 10.30
N LEU A 57 1.01 -20.12 9.38
CA LEU A 57 1.61 -18.84 9.79
C LEU A 57 0.62 -18.09 10.69
N PRO A 58 1.07 -17.53 11.82
CA PRO A 58 0.19 -16.79 12.73
C PRO A 58 -0.47 -15.65 11.97
N LYS A 59 -1.80 -15.71 11.84
CA LYS A 59 -2.62 -14.65 11.21
C LYS A 59 -3.01 -13.54 12.19
N ASN A 60 -2.57 -13.66 13.46
CA ASN A 60 -3.03 -12.81 14.55
C ASN A 60 -2.33 -11.45 14.56
N LEU A 61 -2.84 -10.55 13.72
CA LEU A 61 -2.66 -9.10 13.81
C LEU A 61 -3.30 -8.47 15.07
N LYS A 62 -3.91 -9.30 15.94
CA LYS A 62 -4.63 -8.88 17.16
C LYS A 62 -3.75 -8.80 18.41
N SER A 63 -2.46 -9.11 18.32
CA SER A 63 -1.57 -8.95 19.47
C SER A 63 -1.15 -7.47 19.60
N GLU A 64 -1.15 -6.97 20.82
CA GLU A 64 -0.60 -5.66 21.24
C GLU A 64 0.91 -5.49 20.94
N ILE A 65 1.50 -6.42 20.19
CA ILE A 65 2.90 -6.42 19.75
C ILE A 65 3.03 -5.56 18.49
N GLY A 66 2.68 -4.28 18.60
CA GLY A 66 3.09 -3.18 17.71
C GLY A 66 2.95 -3.42 16.21
N ASN A 67 1.81 -3.01 15.64
CA ASN A 67 1.60 -2.57 14.26
C ASN A 67 2.53 -3.20 13.20
N ASP A 68 2.29 -4.47 12.84
CA ASP A 68 3.07 -5.23 11.85
C ASP A 68 3.27 -4.47 10.53
N TYR A 69 2.27 -3.68 10.12
CA TYR A 69 2.36 -2.79 8.97
C TYR A 69 3.43 -1.70 9.15
N LYS A 70 3.49 -1.03 10.31
CA LYS A 70 4.48 0.02 10.56
C LYS A 70 5.89 -0.56 10.60
N LYS A 71 6.08 -1.71 11.26
CA LYS A 71 7.38 -2.41 11.29
C LYS A 71 7.85 -2.77 9.89
N TYR A 72 6.97 -3.35 9.09
CA TYR A 72 7.31 -3.74 7.72
C TYR A 72 7.53 -2.53 6.80
N CYS A 73 6.73 -1.46 6.93
CA CYS A 73 6.98 -0.20 6.24
C CYS A 73 8.37 0.38 6.58
N ASN A 74 8.76 0.36 7.86
CA ASN A 74 10.07 0.83 8.29
C ASN A 74 11.21 0.03 7.64
N LEU A 75 11.07 -1.30 7.58
CA LEU A 75 12.03 -2.19 6.93
C LEU A 75 12.12 -1.96 5.42
N LEU A 76 10.99 -1.75 4.75
CA LEU A 76 10.97 -1.42 3.33
C LEU A 76 11.61 -0.04 3.07
N GLY A 77 11.34 0.95 3.93
CA GLY A 77 11.97 2.26 3.86
C GLY A 77 13.50 2.18 3.97
N GLU A 78 14.00 1.39 4.92
CA GLU A 78 15.45 1.11 5.05
C GLU A 78 16.01 0.40 3.82
N ARG A 79 15.35 -0.67 3.36
CA ARG A 79 15.79 -1.46 2.20
C ARG A 79 15.92 -0.61 0.93
N HIS A 80 15.01 0.34 0.74
CA HIS A 80 14.99 1.19 -0.45
C HIS A 80 15.80 2.48 -0.29
N GLY A 81 16.52 2.67 0.84
CA GLY A 81 17.29 3.87 1.09
C GLY A 81 16.44 5.14 1.20
N LEU A 82 15.16 5.00 1.58
CA LEU A 82 14.19 6.10 1.67
C LEU A 82 14.28 6.83 3.03
N ARG A 83 15.48 6.99 3.60
CA ARG A 83 15.76 7.84 4.76
C ARG A 83 17.01 8.67 4.45
N PRO A 84 17.01 10.02 4.49
CA PRO A 84 16.41 10.84 5.56
C PRO A 84 15.70 12.14 5.09
N TYR A 85 14.48 12.37 5.60
CA TYR A 85 13.84 13.65 5.96
C TYR A 85 12.64 13.28 6.88
N ASP A 86 11.96 14.23 7.50
CA ASP A 86 10.83 14.11 8.46
C ASP A 86 9.60 13.26 8.00
N GLU A 87 9.81 12.02 7.58
CA GLU A 87 8.83 11.14 6.93
C GLU A 87 8.34 9.99 7.83
N ASP A 88 8.64 10.01 9.13
CA ASP A 88 7.96 9.18 10.12
C ASP A 88 6.44 9.31 9.99
N TYR A 89 5.98 10.51 9.60
CA TYR A 89 4.59 10.77 9.28
C TYR A 89 4.12 10.07 7.99
N LEU A 90 4.88 10.12 6.89
CA LEU A 90 4.50 9.44 5.63
C LEU A 90 4.44 7.92 5.83
N ILE A 91 5.44 7.34 6.48
CA ILE A 91 5.47 5.90 6.80
C ILE A 91 4.30 5.53 7.70
N LYS A 92 4.01 6.34 8.73
CA LYS A 92 2.84 6.14 9.60
C LYS A 92 1.53 6.17 8.79
N THR A 93 1.38 7.13 7.89
CA THR A 93 0.20 7.26 7.02
C THR A 93 0.06 6.06 6.07
N ILE A 94 1.16 5.61 5.46
CA ILE A 94 1.15 4.42 4.61
C ILE A 94 0.78 3.17 5.42
N ALA A 95 1.32 2.99 6.62
CA ALA A 95 0.99 1.86 7.47
C ALA A 95 -0.51 1.86 7.86
N LEU A 96 -1.04 3.05 8.16
CA LEU A 96 -2.43 3.25 8.53
C LEU A 96 -3.39 2.95 7.36
N LEU A 97 -3.08 3.45 6.16
CA LEU A 97 -3.83 3.14 4.94
C LEU A 97 -3.69 1.66 4.54
N ALA A 98 -2.51 1.05 4.72
CA ALA A 98 -2.28 -0.37 4.45
C ALA A 98 -3.13 -1.27 5.36
N LYS A 99 -3.24 -0.90 6.64
CA LYS A 99 -4.15 -1.54 7.60
C LYS A 99 -5.60 -1.38 7.16
N HIS A 100 -6.02 -0.16 6.83
CA HIS A 100 -7.38 0.13 6.38
C HIS A 100 -7.80 -0.63 5.12
N PHE A 101 -6.92 -0.70 4.11
CA PHE A 101 -7.18 -1.38 2.85
C PHE A 101 -6.80 -2.88 2.84
N GLU A 102 -6.47 -3.44 4.01
CA GLU A 102 -6.02 -4.83 4.21
C GLU A 102 -4.99 -5.27 3.15
N VAL A 103 -3.96 -4.46 2.97
CA VAL A 103 -2.98 -4.67 1.90
C VAL A 103 -2.03 -5.79 2.28
N SER A 104 -1.91 -6.83 1.45
CA SER A 104 -0.89 -7.87 1.65
C SER A 104 0.53 -7.28 1.69
N LEU A 105 1.49 -7.97 2.33
CA LEU A 105 2.91 -7.56 2.35
C LEU A 105 3.45 -7.29 0.93
N ARG A 106 3.12 -8.16 -0.04
CA ARG A 106 3.46 -7.96 -1.45
C ARG A 106 2.82 -6.71 -2.05
N GLY A 107 1.60 -6.38 -1.64
CA GLY A 107 0.96 -5.13 -2.01
C GLY A 107 1.71 -3.92 -1.46
N LEU A 108 2.23 -4.02 -0.24
CA LEU A 108 3.04 -2.98 0.38
C LEU A 108 4.40 -2.80 -0.31
N GLU A 109 5.06 -3.89 -0.74
CA GLU A 109 6.26 -3.78 -1.58
C GLU A 109 5.99 -2.99 -2.87
N ARG A 110 4.82 -3.17 -3.50
CA ARG A 110 4.40 -2.38 -4.67
C ARG A 110 4.17 -0.91 -4.33
N VAL A 111 3.58 -0.61 -3.16
CA VAL A 111 3.43 0.77 -2.66
C VAL A 111 4.80 1.43 -2.54
N PHE A 112 5.77 0.74 -1.92
CA PHE A 112 7.13 1.27 -1.76
C PHE A 112 7.88 1.40 -3.08
N ALA A 113 7.69 0.48 -4.04
CA ALA A 113 8.26 0.62 -5.38
C ALA A 113 7.74 1.88 -6.10
N LEU A 114 6.43 2.16 -6.02
CA LEU A 114 5.85 3.41 -6.55
C LEU A 114 6.40 4.65 -5.84
N MET A 115 6.62 4.56 -4.53
CA MET A 115 7.23 5.63 -3.75
C MET A 115 8.68 5.91 -4.16
N VAL A 116 9.49 4.86 -4.42
CA VAL A 116 10.85 5.01 -4.98
C VAL A 116 10.81 5.72 -6.33
N ILE A 117 9.88 5.33 -7.22
CA ILE A 117 9.72 5.98 -8.53
C ILE A 117 9.43 7.47 -8.34
N PHE A 118 8.51 7.81 -7.44
CA PHE A 118 8.15 9.18 -7.14
C PHE A 118 9.36 10.00 -6.66
N PHE A 119 10.07 9.53 -5.63
CA PHE A 119 11.21 10.26 -5.07
C PHE A 119 12.43 10.30 -5.99
N SER A 120 12.61 9.31 -6.86
CA SER A 120 13.65 9.31 -7.89
C SER A 120 13.34 10.31 -9.01
N SER A 121 12.06 10.65 -9.20
CA SER A 121 11.62 11.59 -10.22
C SER A 121 11.66 13.06 -9.77
N ILE A 122 12.00 13.33 -8.50
CA ILE A 122 12.07 14.68 -7.93
C ILE A 122 13.53 15.15 -7.86
N ASP A 123 13.82 16.29 -8.48
CA ASP A 123 15.12 16.96 -8.40
C ASP A 123 15.54 17.23 -6.94
N ASN A 124 16.80 16.97 -6.59
CA ASN A 124 17.34 17.16 -5.24
C ASN A 124 17.14 18.59 -4.68
N ASP A 125 17.14 19.62 -5.54
CA ASP A 125 16.98 21.03 -5.13
C ASP A 125 15.54 21.41 -4.75
N LYS A 126 14.53 20.62 -5.12
CA LYS A 126 13.12 20.85 -4.76
C LYS A 126 12.71 20.15 -3.45
N LYS A 127 13.62 19.38 -2.83
CA LYS A 127 13.32 18.48 -1.71
C LYS A 127 13.03 19.17 -0.37
N GLN A 128 13.36 20.45 -0.20
CA GLN A 128 13.40 21.07 1.14
C GLN A 128 12.23 22.01 1.52
N SER A 129 11.11 22.10 0.78
CA SER A 129 10.07 23.04 1.26
C SER A 129 8.59 22.76 0.96
N LYS A 130 8.20 21.94 -0.02
CA LYS A 130 6.80 21.97 -0.52
C LYS A 130 6.28 20.60 -0.95
N PHE A 131 6.09 19.71 0.01
CA PHE A 131 5.61 18.34 -0.22
C PHE A 131 4.40 18.04 0.70
N ALA A 132 3.32 17.52 0.11
CA ALA A 132 2.16 17.00 0.84
C ALA A 132 2.22 15.45 0.93
N PRO A 133 2.74 14.86 2.02
CA PRO A 133 2.89 13.41 2.17
C PRO A 133 1.56 12.64 2.15
N GLU A 134 0.50 13.20 2.71
CA GLU A 134 -0.83 12.59 2.76
C GLU A 134 -1.39 12.39 1.33
N VAL A 135 -1.17 13.38 0.45
CA VAL A 135 -1.56 13.31 -0.97
C VAL A 135 -0.77 12.22 -1.69
N LEU A 136 0.54 12.15 -1.46
CA LEU A 136 1.34 11.06 -2.04
C LEU A 136 0.83 9.71 -1.55
N ALA A 137 0.69 9.54 -0.23
CA ALA A 137 0.23 8.29 0.36
C ALA A 137 -1.09 7.85 -0.27
N PHE A 138 -2.08 8.74 -0.33
CA PHE A 138 -3.35 8.47 -0.99
C PHE A 138 -3.18 8.01 -2.45
N LEU A 139 -2.42 8.75 -3.26
CA LEU A 139 -2.23 8.41 -4.68
C LEU A 139 -1.56 7.06 -4.89
N LEU A 140 -0.64 6.64 -4.00
CA LEU A 140 -0.04 5.31 -4.04
C LEU A 140 -1.10 4.21 -3.91
N PHE A 141 -2.04 4.37 -2.98
CA PHE A 141 -3.12 3.37 -2.78
C PHE A 141 -4.18 3.44 -3.89
N VAL A 142 -4.59 4.64 -4.31
CA VAL A 142 -5.58 4.80 -5.38
C VAL A 142 -5.07 4.21 -6.69
N LYS A 143 -3.79 4.44 -7.04
CA LYS A 143 -3.17 3.85 -8.23
C LYS A 143 -3.23 2.32 -8.23
N LEU A 144 -3.07 1.69 -7.06
CA LEU A 144 -3.09 0.23 -6.92
C LEU A 144 -4.50 -0.37 -6.82
N LYS A 145 -5.45 0.33 -6.20
CA LYS A 145 -6.77 -0.21 -5.83
C LYS A 145 -7.90 0.30 -6.71
N ASN A 146 -7.79 1.50 -7.25
CA ASN A 146 -8.82 2.11 -8.10
C ASN A 146 -8.21 2.92 -9.27
N PRO A 147 -7.78 2.23 -10.35
CA PRO A 147 -7.18 2.87 -11.51
C PRO A 147 -8.09 3.91 -12.19
N GLN A 148 -9.41 3.73 -12.13
CA GLN A 148 -10.37 4.68 -12.72
C GLN A 148 -10.37 6.02 -11.99
N LEU A 149 -10.40 5.98 -10.66
CA LEU A 149 -10.27 7.19 -9.85
C LEU A 149 -8.90 7.86 -10.05
N TYR A 150 -7.83 7.07 -10.14
CA TYR A 150 -6.49 7.57 -10.43
C TYR A 150 -6.43 8.36 -11.75
N LEU A 151 -7.04 7.84 -12.82
CA LEU A 151 -7.07 8.52 -14.12
C LEU A 151 -7.85 9.83 -14.08
N LYS A 152 -8.97 9.89 -13.33
CA LYS A 152 -9.73 11.12 -13.11
C LYS A 152 -8.92 12.16 -12.34
N LEU A 153 -8.27 11.74 -11.25
CA LEU A 153 -7.39 12.58 -10.43
C LEU A 153 -6.23 13.16 -11.26
N LYS A 154 -5.62 12.34 -12.11
CA LYS A 154 -4.55 12.78 -13.02
C LYS A 154 -4.99 13.90 -13.96
N LYS A 155 -6.25 13.85 -14.44
CA LYS A 155 -6.82 14.90 -15.31
C LYS A 155 -7.34 16.12 -14.55
N GLY A 156 -7.37 16.08 -13.22
CA GLY A 156 -8.02 17.11 -12.40
C GLY A 156 -9.55 17.10 -12.50
N GLU A 157 -10.15 15.97 -12.94
CA GLU A 157 -11.59 15.81 -13.17
C GLU A 157 -12.32 15.14 -12.00
N SER A 158 -11.60 14.82 -10.91
CA SER A 158 -12.17 14.19 -9.72
C SER A 158 -12.99 15.17 -8.87
N SER A 159 -13.98 14.66 -8.13
CA SER A 159 -14.68 15.43 -7.09
C SER A 159 -14.21 15.09 -5.68
N SER A 160 -14.44 16.01 -4.73
CA SER A 160 -14.16 15.77 -3.31
C SER A 160 -14.95 14.56 -2.75
N GLY A 161 -16.16 14.35 -3.27
CA GLY A 161 -17.02 13.21 -2.91
C GLY A 161 -16.46 11.86 -3.35
N GLU A 162 -15.82 11.77 -4.52
CA GLU A 162 -15.18 10.53 -4.98
C GLU A 162 -13.98 10.15 -4.11
N VAL A 163 -13.19 11.14 -3.69
CA VAL A 163 -12.09 10.95 -2.74
C VAL A 163 -12.61 10.50 -1.38
N LYS A 164 -13.64 11.16 -0.87
CA LYS A 164 -14.28 10.80 0.40
C LYS A 164 -14.84 9.37 0.36
N GLY A 165 -15.48 8.98 -0.74
CA GLY A 165 -16.01 7.63 -0.91
C GLY A 165 -14.93 6.56 -1.00
N PHE A 166 -13.77 6.86 -1.59
CA PHE A 166 -12.63 5.93 -1.59
C PHE A 166 -11.99 5.79 -0.21
N LEU A 167 -11.96 6.88 0.55
CA LEU A 167 -11.45 6.97 1.92
C LEU A 167 -12.56 6.82 2.96
N ASP A 168 -13.63 6.09 2.64
CA ASP A 168 -14.72 5.86 3.58
C ASP A 168 -14.28 4.93 4.72
N PHE A 169 -13.74 5.55 5.77
CA PHE A 169 -13.17 4.87 6.92
C PHE A 169 -14.23 4.31 7.88
N GLU A 170 -15.51 4.64 7.70
CA GLU A 170 -16.58 4.27 8.62
C GLU A 170 -16.95 2.79 8.54
N SER A 171 -16.55 2.09 7.47
CA SER A 171 -17.12 0.78 7.15
C SER A 171 -16.33 -0.46 7.58
N LYS A 172 -15.06 -0.36 8.03
CA LYS A 172 -14.18 -1.56 7.97
C LYS A 172 -13.24 -1.93 9.12
N LEU A 173 -13.09 -1.20 10.22
CA LEU A 173 -12.11 -1.62 11.26
C LEU A 173 -12.45 -1.19 12.69
N GLU A 174 -12.02 -2.00 13.65
CA GLU A 174 -11.78 -1.63 15.06
C GLU A 174 -10.54 -0.71 15.13
N ILE A 175 -10.65 0.49 14.56
CA ILE A 175 -9.60 1.51 14.60
C ILE A 175 -9.63 2.18 15.98
N ASN A 176 -8.48 2.36 16.63
CA ASN A 176 -8.45 3.15 17.86
C ASN A 176 -8.72 4.64 17.55
N GLN A 177 -9.16 5.41 18.55
CA GLN A 177 -9.57 6.80 18.35
C GLN A 177 -8.49 7.67 17.70
N THR A 178 -7.21 7.41 18.00
CA THR A 178 -6.07 8.16 17.43
C THR A 178 -5.86 7.86 15.95
N GLU A 179 -5.87 6.58 15.57
CA GLU A 179 -5.74 6.13 14.18
C GLU A 179 -6.93 6.63 13.33
N ALA A 180 -8.13 6.66 13.89
CA ALA A 180 -9.32 7.19 13.22
C ALA A 180 -9.19 8.70 12.95
N PHE A 181 -8.69 9.46 13.94
CA PHE A 181 -8.40 10.88 13.79
C PHE A 181 -7.34 11.13 12.70
N ASP A 182 -6.22 10.38 12.72
CA ASP A 182 -5.16 10.50 11.72
C ASP A 182 -5.69 10.23 10.29
N LEU A 183 -6.53 9.20 10.12
CA LEU A 183 -7.16 8.90 8.83
C LEU A 183 -8.08 10.04 8.37
N GLN A 184 -8.90 10.59 9.28
CA GLN A 184 -9.77 11.71 8.95
C GLN A 184 -8.99 12.94 8.49
N GLU A 185 -7.86 13.24 9.14
CA GLU A 185 -6.98 14.34 8.71
C GLU A 185 -6.39 14.09 7.32
N VAL A 186 -5.96 12.85 7.03
CA VAL A 186 -5.50 12.45 5.69
C VAL A 186 -6.62 12.60 4.65
N SER A 187 -7.86 12.25 4.98
CA SER A 187 -8.97 12.40 4.03
C SER A 187 -9.32 13.87 3.76
N LYS A 188 -9.40 14.70 4.81
CA LYS A 188 -9.59 16.15 4.64
C LYS A 188 -8.49 16.76 3.80
N CYS A 189 -7.24 16.37 4.05
CA CYS A 189 -6.09 16.79 3.26
C CYS A 189 -6.32 16.61 1.76
N VAL A 190 -6.59 15.36 1.38
CA VAL A 190 -6.67 14.99 -0.02
C VAL A 190 -7.91 15.64 -0.66
N GLN A 191 -9.01 15.74 0.06
CA GLN A 191 -10.23 16.43 -0.41
C GLN A 191 -9.95 17.89 -0.79
N VAL A 192 -9.10 18.60 -0.05
CA VAL A 192 -8.73 19.99 -0.36
C VAL A 192 -8.01 20.12 -1.69
N PHE A 193 -7.09 19.20 -1.97
CA PHE A 193 -6.32 19.20 -3.22
C PHE A 193 -7.13 18.61 -4.40
N ALA A 194 -8.10 17.74 -4.13
CA ALA A 194 -8.97 17.15 -5.14
C ALA A 194 -10.24 17.98 -5.43
N ALA A 195 -10.60 18.93 -4.56
CA ALA A 195 -11.80 19.74 -4.73
C ALA A 195 -11.75 20.60 -6.01
N SER A 196 -12.86 20.68 -6.73
CA SER A 196 -13.06 21.69 -7.77
C SER A 196 -13.03 23.11 -7.20
N GLU A 197 -12.85 24.13 -8.04
CA GLU A 197 -12.92 25.54 -7.61
C GLU A 197 -14.27 25.88 -6.95
N LYS A 198 -15.36 25.25 -7.41
CA LYS A 198 -16.69 25.44 -6.83
C LYS A 198 -16.77 24.88 -5.41
N GLU A 199 -16.27 23.65 -5.22
CA GLU A 199 -16.22 22.99 -3.90
C GLU A 199 -15.28 23.73 -2.95
N TRP A 200 -14.14 24.23 -3.44
CA TRP A 200 -13.18 25.00 -2.64
C TRP A 200 -13.75 26.32 -2.12
N ARG A 201 -14.53 27.02 -2.95
CA ARG A 201 -15.23 28.24 -2.52
C ARG A 201 -16.32 27.97 -1.47
N ALA A 202 -16.96 26.81 -1.55
CA ALA A 202 -17.96 26.37 -0.58
C ALA A 202 -17.37 25.78 0.71
N PHE A 203 -16.05 25.61 0.78
CA PHE A 203 -15.38 25.07 1.96
C PHE A 203 -15.47 26.06 3.13
N PRO A 204 -15.85 25.64 4.36
CA PRO A 204 -16.05 26.55 5.48
C PRO A 204 -14.76 27.32 5.85
N GLU A 205 -14.84 28.64 6.05
CA GLU A 205 -13.68 29.47 6.42
C GLU A 205 -13.06 29.03 7.75
N GLU A 206 -13.87 28.65 8.74
CA GLU A 206 -13.41 28.11 10.03
C GLU A 206 -12.57 26.82 9.89
N GLU A 207 -12.81 26.04 8.83
CA GLU A 207 -11.96 24.88 8.54
C GLU A 207 -10.63 25.29 7.92
N LYS A 208 -10.61 26.33 7.07
CA LYS A 208 -9.40 26.83 6.37
C LYS A 208 -8.32 27.39 7.30
N ASP A 209 -8.66 27.69 8.54
CA ASP A 209 -7.72 28.18 9.56
C ASP A 209 -7.20 27.06 10.50
N LYS A 210 -7.66 25.81 10.34
CA LYS A 210 -7.14 24.68 11.13
C LYS A 210 -5.67 24.40 10.79
N ALA A 211 -4.92 23.88 11.78
CA ALA A 211 -3.47 23.65 11.69
C ALA A 211 -3.02 22.88 10.42
N TYR A 212 -3.86 21.96 9.95
CA TYR A 212 -3.65 21.23 8.71
C TYR A 212 -3.60 22.14 7.45
N PHE A 213 -4.47 23.15 7.35
CA PHE A 213 -4.45 24.12 6.24
C PHE A 213 -3.29 25.09 6.34
N VAL A 214 -2.96 25.52 7.56
CA VAL A 214 -1.81 26.41 7.80
C VAL A 214 -0.52 25.75 7.32
N ARG A 215 -0.35 24.44 7.57
CA ARG A 215 0.81 23.64 7.12
C ARG A 215 1.00 23.69 5.60
N TYR A 216 -0.09 23.65 4.84
CA TYR A 216 -0.03 23.60 3.37
C TYR A 216 -0.47 24.90 2.68
N ARG A 217 -0.66 25.99 3.43
CA ARG A 217 -1.19 27.27 2.94
C ARG A 217 -0.44 27.77 1.70
N TYR A 218 0.89 27.63 1.71
CA TYR A 218 1.72 27.98 0.56
C TYR A 218 1.35 27.17 -0.70
N ILE A 219 1.22 25.84 -0.57
CA ILE A 219 0.93 24.93 -1.69
C ILE A 219 -0.50 25.16 -2.19
N ILE A 220 -1.44 25.36 -1.27
CA ILE A 220 -2.84 25.64 -1.59
C ILE A 220 -2.95 26.93 -2.41
N HIS A 221 -2.27 28.01 -2.04
CA HIS A 221 -2.33 29.26 -2.80
C HIS A 221 -1.64 29.19 -4.16
N ARG A 222 -0.60 28.36 -4.32
CA ARG A 222 0.25 28.34 -5.52
C ARG A 222 -0.16 27.27 -6.54
N SER A 223 -0.66 26.13 -6.10
CA SER A 223 -0.76 24.93 -6.94
C SER A 223 -1.79 23.91 -6.43
N ARG A 224 -2.88 24.32 -5.76
CA ARG A 224 -3.88 23.41 -5.19
C ARG A 224 -4.38 22.36 -6.20
N THR A 225 -4.85 22.82 -7.35
CA THR A 225 -5.41 21.95 -8.40
C THR A 225 -4.34 21.26 -9.24
N ALA A 226 -3.12 21.80 -9.28
CA ALA A 226 -2.01 21.22 -10.03
C ALA A 226 -1.23 20.15 -9.24
N LEU A 227 -1.33 20.13 -7.91
CA LEU A 227 -0.54 19.23 -7.06
C LEU A 227 -0.79 17.76 -7.39
N ILE A 228 -2.05 17.34 -7.41
CA ILE A 228 -2.43 15.94 -7.68
C ILE A 228 -2.02 15.52 -9.11
N PRO A 229 -2.35 16.28 -10.19
CA PRO A 229 -1.86 15.99 -11.53
C PRO A 229 -0.34 15.85 -11.60
N ASN A 230 0.40 16.80 -11.01
CA ASN A 230 1.88 16.76 -10.98
C ASN A 230 2.39 15.51 -10.27
N TYR A 231 1.79 15.12 -9.15
CA TYR A 231 2.18 13.89 -8.45
C TYR A 231 1.88 12.64 -9.27
N CYS A 232 0.73 12.62 -9.96
CA CYS A 232 0.39 11.54 -10.89
C CYS A 232 1.39 11.44 -12.03
N GLU A 233 1.82 12.57 -12.60
CA GLU A 233 2.89 12.59 -13.61
C GLU A 233 4.18 11.98 -13.07
N LEU A 234 4.66 12.43 -11.91
CA LEU A 234 5.87 11.88 -11.27
C LEU A 234 5.74 10.37 -10.98
N LEU A 235 4.57 9.90 -10.57
CA LEU A 235 4.30 8.47 -10.35
C LEU A 235 4.25 7.67 -11.66
N ASP A 236 3.98 8.31 -12.79
CA ASP A 236 3.91 7.72 -14.13
C ASP A 236 5.22 7.88 -14.92
N LEU A 237 6.18 8.68 -14.42
CA LEU A 237 7.49 8.91 -15.04
C LEU A 237 8.39 7.67 -15.07
N ALA A 238 7.93 6.52 -14.60
CA ALA A 238 8.50 5.21 -14.92
C ALA A 238 8.31 4.84 -16.41
N LYS A 239 8.69 5.73 -17.34
CA LYS A 239 9.19 5.29 -18.64
C LYS A 239 10.59 4.74 -18.39
N LEU A 240 10.63 3.41 -18.25
CA LEU A 240 11.75 2.51 -18.54
C LEU A 240 13.09 3.24 -18.79
N GLY A 241 13.90 3.38 -17.75
CA GLY A 241 15.35 3.52 -17.89
C GLY A 241 15.91 2.19 -18.41
N VAL A 242 15.59 1.88 -19.66
CA VAL A 242 16.44 1.05 -20.52
C VAL A 242 17.27 2.05 -21.30
N SER A 243 18.47 2.32 -20.79
CA SER A 243 19.60 2.83 -21.56
C SER A 243 20.86 2.33 -20.88
#